data_AF-A0A356PE25-F1
#
_entry.id   AF-A0A356PE25-F1
#
_cell.length_a   1.000
_cell.length_b   1.000
_cell.length_c   1.000
_cell.angle_alpha   90.00
_cell.angle_beta   90.00
_cell.angle_gamma   90.00
#
_symmetry.space_group_name_H-M   'P 1'
#
loop_
_entity.id
_entity.type
_entity.pdbx_description
1 polymer ?
#
loop_
_entity_poly.entity_id
_entity_poly.type
_entity_poly.pdbx_seq_one_letter_code
_entity_poly.pdbx_strand_id
1 'polypeptide(L)'
;DGARPVCADPIFDLGALAIEAELTDEQERFFLQQYFGGELTEKQLGSLIINKFLCDALWAYWAVLQIAMGKSREEYWPYGLNRFNRAYALIHNGSLDRALKANQ
;
A
#
# COMPACT_ATOMS: atom_id res chain seq x y z
N ASP A 1 17.70 13.77 -7.78
CA ASP A 1 17.60 13.31 -6.39
C ASP A 1 17.70 11.80 -6.31
N GLY A 2 18.81 11.32 -5.74
CA GLY A 2 19.10 9.89 -5.64
C GLY A 2 18.41 9.27 -4.43
N ALA A 3 17.16 8.84 -4.60
CA ALA A 3 16.55 7.91 -3.67
C ALA A 3 17.32 6.58 -3.76
N ARG A 4 18.03 6.20 -2.69
CA ARG A 4 18.65 4.89 -2.58
C ARG A 4 17.54 3.83 -2.46
N PRO A 5 17.64 2.68 -3.14
CA PRO A 5 16.73 1.57 -2.88
C PRO A 5 16.90 1.18 -1.42
N VAL A 6 15.83 1.37 -0.64
CA VAL A 6 15.75 0.80 0.70
C VAL A 6 15.48 -0.68 0.49
N CYS A 7 16.25 -1.56 1.14
CA CYS A 7 15.95 -2.99 1.15
C CYS A 7 14.65 -3.20 1.95
N ALA A 8 13.51 -3.01 1.29
CA ALA A 8 12.19 -3.30 1.80
C ALA A 8 11.84 -4.76 1.48
N ASP A 9 10.85 -5.31 2.19
CA ASP A 9 10.22 -6.57 1.80
C ASP A 9 9.78 -6.45 0.32
N PRO A 10 10.13 -7.39 -0.58
CA PRO A 10 9.72 -7.33 -1.98
C PRO A 10 8.21 -7.14 -2.17
N ILE A 11 7.38 -7.62 -1.23
CA ILE A 11 5.93 -7.45 -1.29
C ILE A 11 5.50 -6.00 -1.04
N PHE A 12 6.33 -5.20 -0.35
CA PHE A 12 6.12 -3.76 -0.24
C PHE A 12 6.12 -3.10 -1.61
N ASP A 13 7.09 -3.44 -2.47
CA ASP A 13 7.18 -2.90 -3.83
C ASP A 13 5.98 -3.35 -4.69
N LEU A 14 5.51 -4.59 -4.51
CA LEU A 14 4.31 -5.08 -5.20
C LEU A 14 3.04 -4.32 -4.75
N GLY A 15 2.92 -4.07 -3.44
CA GLY A 15 1.81 -3.29 -2.88
C GLY A 15 1.83 -1.83 -3.34
N ALA A 16 3.01 -1.22 -3.37
CA ALA A 16 3.19 0.13 -3.92
C ALA A 16 2.81 0.18 -5.40
N LEU A 17 3.32 -0.75 -6.22
CA LEU A 17 2.98 -0.82 -7.64
C LEU A 17 1.46 -0.94 -7.85
N ALA A 18 0.82 -1.84 -7.11
CA ALA A 18 -0.62 -2.06 -7.22
C ALA A 18 -1.44 -0.80 -6.91
N ILE A 19 -1.03 -0.02 -5.90
CA ILE A 19 -1.66 1.25 -5.56
C ILE A 19 -1.42 2.31 -6.64
N GLU A 20 -0.17 2.52 -7.05
CA GLU A 20 0.17 3.62 -7.97
C GLU A 20 -0.33 3.36 -9.39
N ALA A 21 -0.47 2.10 -9.79
CA ALA A 21 -1.06 1.72 -11.08
C ALA A 21 -2.59 1.57 -11.03
N GLU A 22 -3.21 1.81 -9.86
CA GLU A 22 -4.66 1.69 -9.64
C GLU A 22 -5.22 0.32 -10.10
N LEU A 23 -4.50 -0.76 -9.77
CA LEU A 23 -4.90 -2.10 -10.19
C LEU A 23 -6.23 -2.51 -9.57
N THR A 24 -7.09 -3.16 -10.36
CA THR A 24 -8.29 -3.84 -9.84
C THR A 24 -7.94 -5.12 -9.10
N ASP A 25 -8.85 -5.65 -8.30
CA ASP A 25 -8.65 -6.93 -7.59
C ASP A 25 -8.29 -8.08 -8.55
N GLU A 26 -8.87 -8.13 -9.76
CA GLU A 26 -8.51 -9.11 -10.78
C GLU A 26 -7.10 -8.90 -11.33
N GLN A 27 -6.70 -7.64 -11.56
CA GLN A 27 -5.37 -7.30 -12.02
C GLN A 27 -4.30 -7.59 -10.96
N GLU A 28 -4.59 -7.32 -9.68
CA GLU A 28 -3.72 -7.66 -8.56
C GLU A 28 -3.49 -9.16 -8.46
N ARG A 29 -4.57 -9.96 -8.57
CA ARG A 29 -4.47 -11.42 -8.57
C ARG A 29 -3.66 -11.92 -9.76
N PHE A 30 -3.95 -11.43 -10.96
CA PHE A 30 -3.20 -11.81 -12.15
C PHE A 30 -1.72 -11.47 -12.01
N PHE A 31 -1.42 -10.24 -11.58
CA PHE A 31 -0.05 -9.76 -11.35
C PHE A 31 0.71 -10.64 -10.37
N LEU A 32 0.12 -10.93 -9.20
CA LEU A 32 0.75 -11.78 -8.20
C LEU A 32 0.92 -13.22 -8.68
N GLN A 33 -0.05 -13.77 -9.44
CA GLN A 33 0.08 -15.12 -10.02
C GLN A 33 1.28 -15.20 -10.97
N GLN A 34 1.48 -14.18 -11.80
CA GLN A 34 2.65 -14.09 -12.67
C GLN A 34 3.94 -13.93 -11.86
N TYR A 35 3.92 -13.14 -10.78
CA TYR A 35 5.08 -12.93 -9.92
C TYR A 35 5.52 -14.20 -9.17
N PHE A 36 4.57 -14.95 -8.59
CA PHE A 36 4.85 -16.17 -7.82
C PHE A 36 4.90 -17.45 -8.65
N GLY A 37 4.48 -17.41 -9.92
CA GLY A 37 4.54 -18.55 -10.84
C GLY A 37 3.54 -19.66 -10.54
N GLY A 38 2.38 -19.34 -9.94
CA GLY A 38 1.40 -20.36 -9.56
C GLY A 38 0.14 -19.80 -8.90
N GLU A 39 -0.67 -20.69 -8.35
CA GLU A 39 -1.85 -20.31 -7.56
C GLU A 39 -1.45 -19.54 -6.30
N LEU A 40 -2.24 -18.53 -5.96
CA LEU A 40 -1.96 -17.67 -4.81
C LEU A 40 -2.46 -18.30 -3.53
N THR A 41 -1.61 -18.28 -2.52
CA THR A 41 -1.99 -18.59 -1.14
C THR A 41 -2.69 -17.40 -0.50
N GLU A 42 -3.57 -17.67 0.47
CA GLU A 42 -4.20 -16.63 1.30
C GLU A 42 -3.16 -15.77 2.04
N LYS A 43 -2.00 -16.36 2.38
CA LYS A 43 -0.89 -15.63 2.99
C LYS A 43 -0.33 -14.58 2.03
N GLN A 44 -0.04 -14.93 0.77
CA GLN A 44 0.46 -14.00 -0.24
C GLN A 44 -0.52 -12.85 -0.52
N LEU A 45 -1.82 -13.16 -0.65
CA LEU A 45 -2.86 -12.16 -0.80
C LEU A 45 -2.95 -11.24 0.43
N GLY A 46 -2.89 -11.83 1.63
CA GLY A 46 -2.83 -11.07 2.88
C GLY A 46 -1.61 -10.15 2.96
N SER A 47 -0.43 -10.63 2.55
CA SER A 47 0.78 -9.82 2.53
C SER A 47 0.65 -8.62 1.59
N LEU A 48 0.01 -8.76 0.43
CA LEU A 48 -0.28 -7.63 -0.44
C LEU A 48 -1.13 -6.58 0.27
N ILE A 49 -2.23 -6.98 0.90
CA ILE A 49 -3.14 -6.07 1.61
C ILE A 49 -2.45 -5.35 2.76
N ILE A 50 -1.65 -6.06 3.56
CA ILE A 50 -0.86 -5.47 4.65
C ILE A 50 0.12 -4.43 4.10
N ASN A 51 0.82 -4.74 3.01
CA ASN A 51 1.78 -3.83 2.42
C ASN A 51 1.12 -2.62 1.75
N LYS A 52 -0.04 -2.78 1.12
CA LYS A 52 -0.86 -1.67 0.62
C LYS A 52 -1.25 -0.71 1.76
N PHE A 53 -1.71 -1.26 2.88
CA PHE A 53 -2.02 -0.48 4.08
C PHE A 53 -0.81 0.30 4.59
N LEU A 54 0.34 -0.37 4.76
CA LEU A 54 1.57 0.25 5.25
C LEU A 54 2.07 1.35 4.31
N CYS A 55 1.99 1.13 2.99
CA CYS A 55 2.39 2.09 1.97
C CYS A 55 1.54 3.38 2.04
N ASP A 56 0.22 3.25 2.02
CA ASP A 56 -0.67 4.42 2.12
C ASP A 56 -0.56 5.13 3.48
N ALA A 57 -0.38 4.39 4.58
CA ALA A 57 -0.12 4.99 5.89
C ALA A 57 1.18 5.80 5.90
N LEU A 58 2.28 5.24 5.34
CA LEU A 58 3.57 5.92 5.23
C LEU A 58 3.44 7.22 4.43
N TRP A 59 2.79 7.19 3.26
CA TRP A 59 2.65 8.36 2.40
C TRP A 59 1.71 9.42 2.99
N ALA A 60 0.69 9.01 3.75
CA ALA A 60 -0.14 9.93 4.51
C ALA A 60 0.68 10.70 5.56
N TYR A 61 1.51 10.02 6.36
CA TYR A 61 2.40 10.67 7.31
C TYR A 61 3.46 11.54 6.63
N TRP A 62 4.04 11.07 5.53
CA TRP A 62 5.00 11.85 4.75
C TRP A 62 4.38 13.17 4.27
N ALA A 63 3.14 13.16 3.79
CA ALA A 63 2.44 14.37 3.35
C ALA A 63 2.29 15.39 4.50
N VAL A 64 1.93 14.94 5.71
CA VAL A 64 1.84 15.80 6.90
C VAL A 64 3.20 16.38 7.26
N LEU A 65 4.27 15.58 7.19
CA LEU A 65 5.64 16.05 7.43
C LEU A 65 6.06 17.11 6.41
N GLN A 66 5.73 16.94 5.13
CA GLN A 66 6.01 17.95 4.10
C GLN A 66 5.35 19.30 4.44
N ILE A 67 4.09 19.28 4.86
CA ILE A 67 3.36 20.49 5.29
C ILE A 67 4.03 21.13 6.50
N ALA A 68 4.38 20.32 7.51
CA ALA A 68 5.07 20.79 8.71
C ALA A 68 6.46 21.40 8.40
N MET A 69 7.10 20.95 7.32
CA MET A 69 8.37 21.47 6.81
C MET A 69 8.22 22.66 5.85
N GLY A 70 7.01 23.21 5.70
CA GLY A 70 6.76 24.44 4.94
C GLY A 70 6.37 24.24 3.48
N LYS A 71 6.04 23.02 3.05
CA LYS A 71 5.41 22.78 1.74
C LYS A 71 3.95 23.24 1.73
N SER A 72 3.39 23.51 0.55
CA SER A 72 2.00 23.99 0.40
C SER A 72 1.02 22.99 1.01
N ARG A 73 0.14 23.49 1.88
CA ARG A 73 -0.94 22.69 2.45
C ARG A 73 -1.96 22.33 1.38
N GLU A 74 -2.25 23.25 0.47
CA GLU A 74 -3.23 23.10 -0.59
C GLU A 74 -2.86 21.96 -1.55
N GLU A 75 -1.56 21.76 -1.78
CA GLU A 75 -1.03 20.68 -2.62
C GLU A 75 -0.94 19.34 -1.88
N TYR A 76 -0.39 19.34 -0.65
CA TYR A 76 -0.05 18.09 0.04
C TYR A 76 -1.19 17.53 0.90
N TRP A 77 -2.12 18.35 1.39
CA TRP A 77 -3.23 17.89 2.23
C TRP A 77 -4.19 16.96 1.47
N PRO A 78 -4.67 17.30 0.26
CA PRO A 78 -5.55 16.39 -0.49
C PRO A 78 -4.88 15.05 -0.80
N TYR A 79 -3.59 15.06 -1.14
CA TYR A 79 -2.79 13.85 -1.36
C TYR A 79 -2.74 12.97 -0.11
N GLY A 80 -2.31 13.54 1.03
CA GLY A 80 -2.21 12.80 2.29
C GLY A 80 -3.57 12.28 2.77
N LEU A 81 -4.62 13.07 2.62
CA LEU A 81 -5.98 12.68 3.00
C LEU A 81 -6.52 11.52 2.13
N ASN A 82 -6.22 11.52 0.83
CA ASN A 82 -6.59 10.41 -0.04
C ASN A 82 -5.91 9.10 0.39
N ARG A 83 -4.59 9.15 0.63
CA ARG A 83 -3.79 8.03 1.14
C ARG A 83 -4.36 7.49 2.46
N PHE A 84 -4.64 8.39 3.40
CA PHE A 84 -5.25 8.03 4.68
C PHE A 84 -6.61 7.34 4.49
N ASN A 85 -7.49 7.88 3.65
CA ASN A 85 -8.82 7.32 3.43
C ASN A 85 -8.78 5.91 2.83
N ARG A 86 -7.82 5.62 1.94
CA ARG A 86 -7.63 4.27 1.39
C ARG A 86 -7.13 3.29 2.45
N ALA A 87 -6.13 3.68 3.25
CA ALA A 87 -5.67 2.86 4.36
C ALA A 87 -6.79 2.61 5.41
N TYR A 88 -7.56 3.65 5.72
CA TYR A 88 -8.70 3.56 6.64
C TYR A 88 -9.80 2.64 6.11
N ALA A 89 -10.08 2.65 4.81
CA ALA A 89 -11.05 1.75 4.21
C ALA A 89 -10.69 0.27 4.43
N LEU A 90 -9.40 -0.10 4.35
CA LEU A 90 -8.93 -1.47 4.61
C LEU A 90 -9.16 -1.93 6.06
N ILE A 91 -9.08 -1.00 7.02
CA ILE A 91 -9.46 -1.27 8.41
C ILE A 91 -10.98 -1.44 8.49
N HIS A 92 -11.72 -0.46 7.99
CA HIS A 92 -13.16 -0.37 8.19
C HIS A 92 -13.96 -1.50 7.52
N ASN A 93 -13.49 -1.99 6.37
CA ASN A 93 -14.11 -3.13 5.67
C ASN A 93 -13.61 -4.52 6.14
N GLY A 94 -12.74 -4.54 7.17
CA GLY A 94 -12.17 -5.75 7.75
C GLY A 94 -11.18 -6.51 6.86
N SER A 95 -10.76 -5.96 5.73
CA SER A 95 -9.77 -6.60 4.85
C SER A 95 -8.42 -6.71 5.53
N LEU A 96 -8.00 -5.69 6.30
CA LEU A 96 -6.76 -5.74 7.06
C LEU A 96 -6.79 -6.85 8.12
N ASP A 97 -7.89 -7.00 8.85
CA ASP A 97 -8.01 -8.05 9.88
C ASP A 97 -7.92 -9.46 9.29
N ARG A 98 -8.57 -9.70 8.13
CA ARG A 98 -8.46 -10.97 7.42
C ARG A 98 -7.04 -11.24 6.95
N ALA A 99 -6.39 -10.21 6.39
CA ALA A 99 -5.02 -10.29 5.92
C ALA A 99 -4.02 -10.61 7.04
N LEU A 100 -4.17 -9.96 8.20
CA LEU A 100 -3.37 -10.21 9.40
C LEU A 100 -3.57 -11.64 9.91
N LYS A 101 -4.81 -12.14 9.96
CA LYS A 101 -5.10 -13.53 10.36
C LYS A 101 -4.47 -14.56 9.42
N ALA A 102 -4.49 -14.31 8.11
CA ALA A 102 -3.88 -15.19 7.11
C ALA A 102 -2.33 -15.23 7.18
N ASN A 103 -1.72 -14.30 7.93
CA ASN A 103 -0.28 -14.13 8.06
C ASN A 103 0.28 -14.51 9.44
N GLN A 104 -0.55 -15.07 10.32
CA GLN A 104 -0.15 -15.60 11.63
C GLN A 104 0.48 -16.99 11.55
#